data_AF-M2VG66-F1
#
_entry.id   AF-M2VG66-F1
#
_cell.length_a   1.000
_cell.length_b   1.000
_cell.length_c   1.000
_cell.angle_alpha   90.00
_cell.angle_beta   90.00
_cell.angle_gamma   90.00
#
_symmetry.space_group_name_H-M   'P 1'
#
loop_
_entity.id
_entity.type
_entity.pdbx_description
1 polymer ?
#
loop_
_entity_poly.entity_id
_entity_poly.type
_entity_poly.pdbx_seq_one_letter_code
_entity_poly.pdbx_strand_id
1 'polypeptide(L)'
;MKLIKRNNVIQLHPSTEAREHQYLKHLASAMGHYLENPNGTELVCILGSGYEKNNRQALDTWVAYHRNEVFETRLEGRSPLDFLIAKLEDMLTK
;
A
#
# COMPACT_ATOMS: atom_id res chain seq x y z
N MET A 1 1.56 -15.62 30.30
CA MET A 1 1.60 -15.01 28.94
C MET A 1 0.21 -15.08 28.33
N LYS A 2 -0.46 -13.94 28.13
CA LYS A 2 -1.75 -13.88 27.45
C LYS A 2 -1.50 -13.81 25.94
N LEU A 3 -1.86 -14.87 25.20
CA LEU A 3 -1.94 -14.82 23.74
C LEU A 3 -3.00 -13.78 23.36
N ILE A 4 -2.58 -12.67 22.76
CA ILE A 4 -3.50 -11.73 22.11
C ILE A 4 -4.02 -12.45 20.86
N LYS A 5 -5.27 -12.91 20.92
CA LYS A 5 -5.99 -13.50 19.79
C LYS A 5 -6.09 -12.42 18.69
N ARG A 6 -5.70 -12.77 17.46
CA ARG A 6 -5.86 -11.98 16.21
C ARG A 6 -7.33 -11.74 15.80
N ASN A 7 -8.26 -11.71 16.75
CA ASN A 7 -9.71 -11.66 16.51
C ASN A 7 -10.32 -10.27 16.68
N ASN A 8 -9.52 -9.23 16.93
CA ASN A 8 -10.03 -7.85 16.88
C ASN A 8 -9.87 -7.25 15.49
N VAL A 9 -10.26 -7.99 14.45
CA VAL A 9 -10.65 -7.36 13.19
C VAL A 9 -11.97 -6.66 13.51
N ILE A 10 -11.88 -5.42 13.98
CA ILE A 10 -13.03 -4.52 14.00
C ILE A 10 -13.45 -4.46 12.54
N GLN A 11 -14.52 -5.17 12.17
CA GLN A 11 -15.12 -4.99 10.86
C GLN A 11 -15.53 -3.53 10.80
N LEU A 12 -14.76 -2.76 10.04
CA LEU A 12 -15.05 -1.35 9.82
C LEU A 12 -16.42 -1.30 9.15
N HIS A 13 -17.23 -0.32 9.52
CA HIS A 13 -18.49 -0.09 8.84
C HIS A 13 -18.20 0.00 7.32
N PRO A 14 -19.01 -0.63 6.44
CA PRO A 14 -18.69 -0.77 5.01
C PRO A 14 -18.33 0.56 4.30
N SER A 15 -18.94 1.67 4.72
CA SER A 15 -18.61 3.00 4.20
C SER A 15 -17.20 3.48 4.59
N THR A 16 -16.71 3.09 5.77
CA THR A 16 -15.36 3.40 6.24
C THR A 16 -14.34 2.55 5.49
N GLU A 17 -14.63 1.26 5.30
CA GLU A 17 -13.79 0.36 4.51
C GLU A 17 -13.66 0.82 3.05
N ALA A 18 -14.78 1.21 2.41
CA ALA A 18 -14.76 1.75 1.05
C ALA A 18 -13.92 3.03 0.95
N ARG A 19 -14.02 3.93 1.93
CA ARG A 19 -13.24 5.17 1.97
C ARG A 19 -11.75 4.91 2.17
N GLU A 20 -11.39 3.95 3.02
CA GLU A 20 -10.00 3.54 3.21
C GLU A 20 -9.44 2.89 1.95
N HIS A 21 -10.21 2.01 1.31
CA HIS A 21 -9.81 1.40 0.05
C HIS A 21 -9.57 2.45 -1.04
N GLN A 22 -10.48 3.43 -1.16
CA GLN A 22 -10.31 4.54 -2.10
C GLN A 22 -9.06 5.38 -1.79
N TYR A 23 -8.78 5.64 -0.50
CA TYR A 23 -7.59 6.36 -0.09
C TYR A 23 -6.30 5.61 -0.49
N LEU A 24 -6.24 4.29 -0.27
CA LEU A 24 -5.12 3.46 -0.69
C LEU A 24 -4.95 3.46 -2.22
N LYS A 25 -6.05 3.42 -2.99
CA LYS A 25 -6.00 3.56 -4.46
C LYS A 25 -5.43 4.90 -4.90
N HIS A 26 -5.76 5.99 -4.22
CA HIS A 26 -5.19 7.30 -4.53
C HIS A 26 -3.68 7.34 -4.24
N LEU A 27 -3.24 6.73 -3.13
CA LEU A 27 -1.81 6.61 -2.82
C LEU A 27 -1.07 5.78 -3.89
N ALA A 28 -1.62 4.63 -4.28
CA ALA A 28 -1.04 3.82 -5.35
C ALA A 28 -0.97 4.58 -6.69
N SER A 29 -1.98 5.38 -7.00
CA SER A 29 -1.96 6.25 -8.20
C SER A 29 -0.88 7.32 -8.10
N ALA A 30 -0.72 7.96 -6.94
CA ALA A 30 0.32 8.97 -6.72
C ALA A 30 1.73 8.37 -6.82
N MET A 31 1.94 7.16 -6.29
CA MET A 31 3.18 6.41 -6.48
C MET A 31 3.41 6.05 -7.95
N GLY A 32 2.36 5.68 -8.68
CA GLY A 32 2.43 5.45 -10.12
C GLY A 32 2.93 6.69 -10.86
N HIS A 33 2.45 7.88 -10.48
CA HIS A 33 2.96 9.15 -11.04
C HIS A 33 4.41 9.43 -10.67
N TYR A 34 4.83 9.15 -9.43
CA TYR A 34 6.23 9.27 -9.00
C TYR A 34 7.16 8.37 -9.83
N LEU A 35 6.70 7.17 -10.20
CA LEU A 35 7.41 6.23 -11.07
C LEU A 35 7.22 6.50 -12.58
N GLU A 36 6.81 7.71 -12.96
CA GLU A 36 6.58 8.12 -14.34
C GLU A 36 5.55 7.25 -15.11
N ASN A 37 4.51 6.79 -14.40
CA ASN A 37 3.46 5.89 -14.90
C ASN A 37 4.04 4.59 -15.49
N PRO A 38 4.57 3.70 -14.63
CA PRO A 38 5.25 2.50 -15.08
C PRO A 38 4.26 1.59 -15.83
N ASN A 39 4.45 1.47 -17.14
CA ASN A 39 3.77 0.50 -17.99
C ASN A 39 4.53 -0.82 -17.97
N GLY A 40 3.88 -1.94 -18.32
CA GLY A 40 4.51 -3.26 -18.36
C GLY A 40 4.23 -4.12 -17.12
N THR A 41 5.13 -5.07 -16.85
CA THR A 41 4.99 -6.12 -15.82
C THR A 41 6.23 -6.32 -14.94
N GLU A 42 7.26 -5.50 -15.13
CA GLU A 42 8.57 -5.59 -14.47
C GLU A 42 8.46 -5.41 -12.96
N LEU A 43 7.54 -4.56 -12.49
CA LEU A 43 7.31 -4.33 -11.06
C LEU A 43 6.46 -5.45 -10.42
N VAL A 44 5.84 -6.34 -11.19
CA VAL A 44 5.01 -7.42 -10.63
C VAL A 44 5.85 -8.36 -9.76
N CYS A 45 7.08 -8.68 -10.16
CA CYS A 45 7.96 -9.54 -9.37
C CYS A 45 8.62 -8.84 -8.16
N ILE A 46 8.58 -7.51 -8.11
CA ILE A 46 9.20 -6.70 -7.04
C ILE A 46 8.16 -6.30 -6.00
N LEU A 47 6.99 -5.84 -6.47
CA LEU A 47 5.94 -5.23 -5.64
C LEU A 47 4.71 -6.12 -5.50
N GLY A 48 4.45 -6.95 -6.51
CA GLY A 48 3.25 -7.78 -6.59
C GLY A 48 3.36 -9.09 -5.80
N SER A 49 2.23 -9.79 -5.74
CA SER A 49 2.11 -11.15 -5.23
C SER A 49 2.34 -12.22 -6.31
N GLY A 50 2.53 -11.81 -7.57
CA GLY A 50 2.71 -12.68 -8.73
C GLY A 50 1.41 -12.99 -9.49
N TYR A 51 0.28 -12.42 -9.05
CA TYR A 51 -1.04 -12.58 -9.69
C TYR A 51 -1.50 -11.34 -10.45
N GLU A 52 -0.76 -10.24 -10.33
CA GLU A 52 -1.08 -8.96 -10.94
C GLU A 52 -0.79 -8.98 -12.44
N LYS A 53 -1.67 -8.34 -13.21
CA LYS A 53 -1.56 -8.31 -14.68
C LYS A 53 -0.55 -7.29 -15.19
N ASN A 54 -0.23 -6.28 -14.38
CA ASN A 54 0.65 -5.18 -14.77
C ASN A 54 1.19 -4.43 -13.54
N ASN A 55 2.15 -3.54 -13.79
CA ASN A 55 2.81 -2.70 -12.79
C ASN A 55 1.84 -1.85 -11.96
N ARG A 56 0.75 -1.35 -12.55
CA ARG A 56 -0.28 -0.60 -11.81
C ARG A 56 -1.01 -1.47 -10.78
N GLN A 57 -1.36 -2.70 -11.15
CA GLN A 57 -1.96 -3.64 -10.20
C GLN A 57 -0.96 -4.07 -9.13
N ALA A 58 0.31 -4.24 -9.49
CA ALA A 58 1.38 -4.53 -8.51
C ALA A 58 1.50 -3.41 -7.47
N LEU A 59 1.46 -2.14 -7.89
CA LEU A 59 1.44 -0.98 -6.99
C LEU A 59 0.20 -0.97 -6.10
N ASP A 60 -0.99 -1.23 -6.67
CA ASP A 60 -2.23 -1.33 -5.90
C ASP A 60 -2.13 -2.41 -4.81
N THR A 61 -1.62 -3.61 -5.14
CA THR A 61 -1.41 -4.69 -4.18
C THR A 61 -0.41 -4.27 -3.10
N TRP A 62 0.71 -3.68 -3.50
CA TRP A 62 1.80 -3.32 -2.60
C TRP A 62 1.38 -2.24 -1.58
N VAL A 63 0.66 -1.21 -2.02
CA VAL A 63 0.12 -0.18 -1.11
C VAL A 63 -0.93 -0.77 -0.19
N ALA A 64 -1.81 -1.66 -0.69
CA ALA A 64 -2.80 -2.34 0.14
C ALA A 64 -2.14 -3.25 1.20
N TYR A 65 -1.04 -3.93 0.86
CA TYR A 65 -0.27 -4.74 1.80
C TYR A 65 0.28 -3.90 2.96
N HIS A 66 0.72 -2.68 2.69
CA HIS A 66 1.22 -1.73 3.69
C HIS A 66 0.12 -0.89 4.35
N ARG A 67 -1.16 -1.29 4.25
CA ARG A 67 -2.31 -0.54 4.80
C ARG A 67 -2.11 -0.10 6.24
N ASN A 68 -1.67 -0.99 7.12
CA ASN A 68 -1.56 -0.68 8.55
C ASN A 68 -0.49 0.38 8.80
N GLU A 69 0.68 0.24 8.18
CA GLU A 69 1.78 1.20 8.28
C GLU A 69 1.38 2.58 7.71
N VAL A 70 0.63 2.60 6.61
CA VAL A 70 0.08 3.84 6.01
C VAL A 70 -0.83 4.57 7.00
N PHE A 71 -1.73 3.85 7.66
CA PHE A 71 -2.64 4.48 8.62
C PHE A 71 -1.95 4.86 9.93
N GLU A 72 -0.97 4.09 10.40
CA GLU A 72 -0.12 4.46 11.55
C GLU A 72 0.68 5.73 11.24
N THR A 73 1.34 5.79 10.09
CA THR A 73 2.08 6.98 9.61
C THR A 73 1.18 8.21 9.59
N ARG A 74 -0.06 8.06 9.12
CA ARG A 74 -1.05 9.14 9.11
C ARG A 74 -1.45 9.59 10.52
N LEU A 75 -1.62 8.66 11.46
CA LEU A 75 -1.96 8.97 12.86
C LEU A 75 -0.82 9.73 13.57
N GLU A 76 0.41 9.46 13.18
CA GLU A 76 1.60 10.19 13.65
C GLU A 76 1.77 11.57 13.00
N GLY A 77 0.87 11.97 12.10
CA GLY A 77 0.92 13.25 11.39
C GLY A 77 1.98 13.30 10.28
N ARG A 78 2.53 12.15 9.89
CA ARG A 78 3.50 12.03 8.79
C ARG A 78 2.78 11.76 7.46
N SER A 79 3.42 12.13 6.36
CA SER A 79 2.89 11.92 5.00
C SER A 79 2.99 10.45 4.60
N PRO A 80 1.86 9.75 4.35
CA PRO A 80 1.92 8.35 3.95
C PRO A 80 2.48 8.15 2.55
N LEU A 81 2.39 9.16 1.67
CA LEU A 81 3.00 9.09 0.35
C LEU A 81 4.53 9.14 0.45
N ASP A 82 5.08 10.08 1.23
CA ASP A 82 6.54 10.19 1.40
C ASP A 82 7.12 8.95 2.07
N PHE A 83 6.38 8.38 3.04
CA PHE A 83 6.70 7.10 3.65
C PHE A 83 6.79 5.96 2.63
N LEU A 84 5.78 5.82 1.76
CA LEU A 84 5.75 4.78 0.74
C LEU A 84 6.86 4.97 -0.31
N ILE A 85 7.15 6.22 -0.70
CA ILE A 85 8.25 6.53 -1.63
C ILE A 85 9.59 6.13 -1.02
N ALA A 86 9.88 6.57 0.21
CA ALA A 86 11.14 6.22 0.89
C ALA A 86 11.29 4.70 1.05
N LYS A 87 10.20 4.00 1.36
CA LYS A 87 10.20 2.54 1.47
C LYS A 87 10.48 1.86 0.12
N LEU A 88 9.92 2.37 -0.97
CA LEU A 88 10.18 1.87 -2.31
C LEU A 88 11.64 2.10 -2.72
N GLU A 89 12.19 3.30 -2.47
CA GLU A 89 13.58 3.63 -2.75
C GLU A 89 14.56 2.71 -1.98
N ASP A 90 14.29 2.44 -0.70
CA ASP A 90 15.08 1.52 0.12
C ASP A 90 15.03 0.07 -0.39
N MET A 91 13.91 -0.35 -0.99
CA MET A 91 13.79 -1.67 -1.64
C MET A 91 14.58 -1.76 -2.94
N LEU A 92 14.66 -0.68 -3.73
CA LEU A 92 15.31 -0.67 -5.05
C LEU A 92 16.83 -0.42 -4.98
N THR A 93 17.34 0.04 -3.85
CA THR A 93 18.77 0.37 -3.65
C THR A 93 19.54 -0.70 -2.89
N LYS A 94 18.88 -1.79 -2.50
CA LYS A 94 19.48 -2.98 -1.88
C LYS A 94 19.71 -4.08 -2.90
#